data_AF-A0A2T4WJD7-F1
#
_entry.id   AF-A0A2T4WJD7-F1
#
_cell.length_a   1.000
_cell.length_b   1.000
_cell.length_c   1.000
_cell.angle_alpha   90.00
_cell.angle_beta   90.00
_cell.angle_gamma   90.00
#
_symmetry.space_group_name_H-M   'P 1'
#
loop_
_entity.id
_entity.type
_entity.pdbx_description
1 polymer ?
#
loop_
_entity_poly.entity_id
_entity_poly.type
_entity_poly.pdbx_seq_one_letter_code
_entity_poly.pdbx_strand_id
1 'polypeptide(L)' 'FETITEHPNDFKDYEITDAFLKLVEQQIYDTPEYYLWTHKRWKHKDSVPEKFQ' A
#
# COMPACT_ATOMS: atom_id res chain seq x y z
N PHE A 1 0.30 10.04 -14.38
CA PHE A 1 -0.60 8.87 -14.38
C PHE A 1 0.26 7.69 -14.77
N GLU A 2 0.50 6.77 -13.85
CA GLU A 2 1.23 5.53 -14.14
C GLU A 2 0.25 4.36 -14.13
N THR A 3 0.26 3.58 -15.19
CA THR A 3 -0.57 2.38 -15.30
C THR A 3 0.14 1.26 -14.55
N ILE A 4 -0.44 0.81 -13.43
CA ILE A 4 0.16 -0.21 -12.56
C ILE A 4 0.09 -1.60 -13.22
N THR A 5 -0.99 -1.90 -13.94
CA THR A 5 -1.19 -3.17 -14.63
C THR A 5 -2.25 -3.03 -15.72
N GLU A 6 -1.96 -3.54 -16.91
CA GLU A 6 -2.92 -3.62 -18.03
C GLU A 6 -3.73 -4.92 -18.03
N HIS A 7 -3.21 -5.97 -17.39
CA HIS A 7 -3.83 -7.31 -17.32
C HIS A 7 -3.93 -7.80 -15.87
N PRO A 8 -4.93 -7.37 -15.09
CA PRO A 8 -5.02 -7.69 -13.66
C PRO A 8 -5.25 -9.17 -13.34
N ASN A 9 -5.63 -9.98 -14.33
CA ASN A 9 -5.89 -11.42 -14.19
C ASN A 9 -4.63 -12.30 -14.27
N ASP A 10 -3.50 -11.78 -14.75
CA ASP A 10 -2.24 -12.53 -14.85
C ASP A 10 -1.37 -12.43 -13.59
N PHE A 11 -1.76 -11.56 -12.65
CA PHE A 11 -1.01 -11.32 -11.42
C PHE A 11 -1.48 -12.22 -10.29
N LYS A 12 -0.55 -12.60 -9.43
CA LYS A 12 -0.87 -13.36 -8.22
C LYS A 12 -1.72 -12.53 -7.28
N ASP A 13 -2.51 -13.21 -6.46
CA ASP A 13 -3.28 -12.55 -5.40
C ASP A 13 -2.38 -11.59 -4.61
N TYR A 14 -2.83 -10.33 -4.48
CA TYR A 14 -2.19 -9.22 -3.77
C TYR A 14 -0.97 -8.54 -4.44
N GLU A 15 -0.44 -9.01 -5.57
CA GLU A 15 0.73 -8.36 -6.21
C GLU A 15 0.47 -6.92 -6.67
N ILE A 16 -0.72 -6.65 -7.22
CA ILE A 16 -1.10 -5.30 -7.68
C ILE A 16 -1.22 -4.35 -6.49
N THR A 17 -1.77 -4.84 -5.38
CA THR A 17 -1.89 -4.07 -4.14
C THR A 17 -0.51 -3.73 -3.60
N ASP A 18 0.42 -4.68 -3.59
CA ASP A 18 1.81 -4.44 -3.16
C ASP A 18 2.53 -3.43 -4.07
N ALA A 19 2.33 -3.51 -5.39
CA ALA A 19 2.88 -2.54 -6.34
C ALA A 19 2.33 -1.13 -6.10
N PHE A 20 1.02 -0.99 -5.87
CA PHE A 20 0.39 0.28 -5.53
C PHE A 20 0.94 0.86 -4.22
N LEU A 21 1.10 0.01 -3.19
CA LEU A 21 1.65 0.45 -1.90
C LEU A 21 3.08 1.00 -2.05
N LYS A 22 3.93 0.37 -2.86
CA LYS A 22 5.30 0.85 -3.13
C LYS A 22 5.31 2.23 -3.80
N LEU A 23 4.44 2.46 -4.78
CA LEU A 23 4.32 3.75 -5.46
C LEU A 23 3.83 4.84 -4.50
N VAL A 24 2.87 4.52 -3.64
CA VAL A 24 2.39 5.44 -2.60
C VAL A 24 3.50 5.77 -1.61
N GLU A 25 4.30 4.78 -1.18
CA GLU A 25 5.44 5.03 -0.32
C GLU A 25 6.45 6.00 -0.96
N GLN A 26 6.77 5.82 -2.25
CA GLN A 26 7.65 6.76 -2.96
C GLN A 26 7.10 8.20 -2.98
N GLN A 27 5.80 8.38 -3.24
CA GLN A 27 5.17 9.70 -3.20
C GLN A 27 5.23 10.35 -1.80
N ILE A 28 5.12 9.55 -0.74
CA ILE A 28 5.24 10.02 0.63
C ILE A 28 6.68 10.44 0.95
N TYR A 29 7.69 9.72 0.45
CA TYR A 29 9.10 10.11 0.62
C TYR A 29 9.45 11.39 -0.13
N ASP A 30 8.93 11.57 -1.35
CA ASP A 30 9.15 12.77 -2.15
C ASP A 30 8.48 14.00 -1.52
N THR A 31 7.26 13.83 -0.99
CA THR A 31 6.47 14.93 -0.42
C THR A 31 5.75 14.56 0.88
N PRO A 32 6.49 14.44 2.00
CA PRO A 32 5.92 13.98 3.26
C PRO A 32 4.89 14.95 3.84
N GLU A 33 5.01 16.25 3.55
CA GLU A 33 4.11 17.30 4.05
C GLU A 33 2.65 17.19 3.57
N TYR A 34 2.43 16.63 2.38
CA TYR A 34 1.07 16.42 1.86
C TYR A 34 0.45 15.11 2.33
N TYR A 35 1.20 14.28 3.06
CA TYR A 35 0.67 13.04 3.60
C TYR A 35 -0.14 13.26 4.87
N LEU A 36 -1.26 12.54 4.99
CA LEU A 36 -2.18 12.66 6.12
C LEU A 36 -1.66 11.88 7.34
N TRP A 37 -0.66 12.44 8.03
CA TRP A 37 -0.03 11.83 9.21
C TRP A 37 -1.00 11.55 10.38
N THR A 38 -2.18 12.16 10.37
CA THR A 38 -3.26 11.87 11.35
C THR A 38 -3.91 10.50 11.14
N HIS A 39 -3.74 9.88 9.97
CA HIS A 39 -4.27 8.56 9.66
C HIS A 39 -3.43 7.46 10.33
N LYS A 40 -4.04 6.67 11.23
CA LYS A 40 -3.38 5.52 11.88
C LYS A 40 -3.31 4.29 10.96
N ARG A 41 -2.66 4.43 9.81
CA ARG A 41 -2.61 3.39 8.75
C ARG A 41 -1.98 2.08 9.23
N TRP A 42 -0.95 2.14 10.07
CA TRP A 42 -0.21 0.96 10.54
C TRP A 42 -0.73 0.36 11.85
N LYS A 43 -1.97 0.69 12.26
CA LYS A 43 -2.55 0.21 13.53
C LYS A 43 -2.56 -1.32 13.66
N HIS A 44 -2.66 -2.04 12.55
CA HIS A 44 -2.74 -3.50 12.51
C HIS A 44 -1.46 -4.17 12.02
N LYS A 45 -0.36 -3.42 11.81
CA LYS A 45 0.89 -4.00 11.30
C LYS A 45 1.56 -4.93 12.33
N ASP A 46 1.55 -4.53 13.60
CA ASP A 46 2.24 -5.25 14.69
C ASP A 46 1.27 -5.90 15.71
N SER A 47 -0.04 -5.72 15.53
CA SER A 47 -1.08 -6.28 16.39
C SER A 47 -2.20 -6.90 15.55
N VAL A 48 -1.81 -7.84 14.69
CA VAL A 48 -2.77 -8.72 14.03
C VAL A 48 -3.28 -9.70 15.10
N PRO A 49 -4.60 -9.75 15.38
CA PRO A 49 -5.14 -10.78 16.26
C PRO A 49 -4.86 -12.17 15.66
N GLU A 50 -4.53 -13.17 16.48
CA GLU A 50 -4.27 -14.57 16.04
C GLU A 50 -5.36 -15.15 15.13
N LYS A 51 -6.59 -14.64 15.22
CA LYS A 51 -7.72 -15.03 14.36
C LYS A 51 -7.57 -14.61 12.88
N PHE A 52 -6.66 -13.70 12.58
CA PHE A 52 -6.43 -13.10 11.26
C PHE A 52 -4.95 -13.17 10.84
N GLN A 53 -4.10 -13.89 11.59
CA GLN A 53 -2.75 -14.24 11.17
C GLN A 53 -2.76 -15.28 10.05
#